data_AF-A0A3D0K1Z0-F1
#
_entry.id   AF-A0A3D0K1Z0-F1
#
_cell.length_a   1.000
_cell.length_b   1.000
_cell.length_c   1.000
_cell.angle_alpha   90.00
_cell.angle_beta   90.00
_cell.angle_gamma   90.00
#
_symmetry.space_group_name_H-M   'P 1'
#
loop_
_entity.id
_entity.type
_entity.pdbx_description
1 polymer ?
#
loop_
_entity_poly.entity_id
_entity_poly.type
_entity_poly.pdbx_seq_one_letter_code
_entity_poly.pdbx_strand_id
1 'polypeptide(L)'
;MIRILTALPLIASTVAAAEPNAAPAYRELLADYETIPSSRIEALRTMPAYLEPCDPTLTVRVRSLADRLHPAARNAISDFELDYSQGFELELPHLAPMRGLTQAMFADVRRRTLAGDGPAAARLLDTIDRMALHLGQDRTLISSLVGMSMLQASCDAIEFMIEQDQLSARDAAMLLRGFEGIDERDPTGLAIALDTERQSMGDWVRDQFASPSGGATVGQLLGQLDPKGLGDVDGYDRAMRDLTDTMAMDDREAAQTRLSAIDRQLQSGEYGKLAQLLVTSLDRVFVMRFEFEETLTAVRTTLQRIASGEAAEGIEPNAAWRYIETARALDDAARAEDVDVAARTALLDELMLTALMERCEFPIDEDTPRPVIPVWTTGLHRGGRWLLEDAGHRIAAGDIDGAVGRLDTTIALAADLSTSPHLADALIAHEMTTDAMKLIAGLDEDERLDDAARRRLLVTLRTIKASDPFGYRQSADDSRRLLDQWCSETERPTMIESLPTDGDGMLFAIAFHEMNLDPEAPPAHCWPLPIDVEALHGLIDPAAIAEARQQGRDAVDASQVGVEIGMEPSPGIVPGTIEQRRADAATQLREWKRRLGN
;
A
#
# COMPACT_ATOMS: atom_id res chain seq x y z
N MET A 1 16.41 19.44 -82.17
CA MET A 1 15.08 19.67 -81.56
C MET A 1 15.02 18.84 -80.29
N ILE A 2 15.27 19.49 -79.16
CA ILE A 2 15.43 18.92 -77.82
C ILE A 2 14.06 19.02 -77.12
N ARG A 3 13.50 17.89 -76.67
CA ARG A 3 12.34 17.85 -75.76
C ARG A 3 12.84 17.47 -74.37
N ILE A 4 12.96 18.47 -73.51
CA ILE A 4 13.04 18.35 -72.06
C ILE A 4 11.61 18.56 -71.55
N LEU A 5 11.01 17.55 -70.93
CA LEU A 5 9.71 17.65 -70.27
C LEU A 5 9.79 16.92 -68.93
N THR A 6 9.82 17.72 -67.87
CA THR A 6 9.10 17.57 -66.59
C THR A 6 9.21 16.25 -65.82
N ALA A 7 10.05 16.28 -64.78
CA ALA A 7 9.82 15.56 -63.52
C ALA A 7 10.08 16.54 -62.36
N LEU A 8 9.01 17.20 -61.90
CA LEU A 8 9.00 17.95 -60.64
C LEU A 8 8.62 16.96 -59.53
N PRO A 9 9.47 16.71 -58.52
CA PRO A 9 9.03 15.96 -57.35
C PRO A 9 8.07 16.84 -56.53
N LEU A 10 6.87 16.33 -56.31
CA LEU A 10 5.92 16.85 -55.31
C LEU A 10 6.59 16.68 -53.93
N ILE A 11 7.21 17.72 -53.40
CA ILE A 11 7.60 17.78 -51.99
C ILE A 11 6.32 18.06 -51.22
N ALA A 12 5.60 17.00 -50.86
CA ALA A 12 4.56 17.09 -49.86
C ALA A 12 5.26 17.33 -48.52
N SER A 13 5.34 18.57 -48.08
CA SER A 13 5.72 18.90 -46.71
C SER A 13 4.68 18.26 -45.78
N THR A 14 5.00 17.09 -45.24
CA THR A 14 4.30 16.54 -44.09
C THR A 14 4.54 17.50 -42.93
N VAL A 15 3.62 18.42 -42.72
CA VAL A 15 3.52 19.15 -41.45
C VAL A 15 3.30 18.07 -40.42
N ALA A 16 4.34 17.71 -39.66
CA ALA A 16 4.20 16.82 -38.52
C ALA A 16 3.12 17.45 -37.64
N ALA A 17 2.01 16.73 -37.44
CA ALA A 17 0.99 17.17 -36.50
C ALA A 17 1.69 17.37 -35.17
N ALA A 18 1.56 18.57 -34.58
CA ALA A 18 2.12 18.85 -33.27
C ALA A 18 1.65 17.77 -32.29
N GLU A 19 2.58 17.24 -31.49
CA GLU A 19 2.23 16.26 -30.48
C GLU A 19 1.21 16.88 -29.51
N PRO A 20 0.16 16.13 -29.13
CA PRO A 20 -0.87 16.67 -28.25
C PRO A 20 -0.30 16.96 -26.85
N ASN A 21 -0.61 18.14 -26.30
CA ASN A 21 -0.29 18.51 -24.92
C ASN A 21 -1.24 17.79 -23.94
N ALA A 22 -0.71 17.14 -22.89
CA ALA A 22 -1.46 16.45 -21.84
C ALA A 22 -2.19 17.39 -20.87
N ALA A 23 -1.68 18.60 -20.62
CA ALA A 23 -2.14 19.48 -19.56
C ALA A 23 -3.65 19.83 -19.62
N PRO A 24 -4.28 20.08 -20.79
CA PRO A 24 -5.72 20.32 -20.85
C PRO A 24 -6.55 19.13 -20.33
N ALA A 25 -6.13 17.90 -20.63
CA ALA A 25 -6.80 16.70 -20.14
C ALA A 25 -6.60 16.53 -18.62
N TYR A 26 -5.40 16.83 -18.11
CA TYR A 26 -5.17 16.86 -16.67
C TYR A 26 -6.05 17.89 -15.97
N ARG A 27 -6.16 19.13 -16.46
CA ARG A 27 -7.02 20.16 -15.86
C ARG A 27 -8.48 19.69 -15.72
N GLU A 28 -9.04 19.03 -16.74
CA GLU A 28 -10.39 18.46 -16.69
C GLU A 28 -10.53 17.37 -15.61
N LEU A 29 -9.56 16.45 -15.55
CA LEU A 29 -9.60 15.30 -14.65
C LEU A 29 -9.34 15.69 -13.19
N LEU A 30 -8.45 16.65 -12.96
CA LEU A 30 -8.16 17.19 -11.64
C LEU A 30 -9.37 17.96 -11.10
N ALA A 31 -10.09 18.71 -11.94
CA ALA A 31 -11.33 19.35 -11.53
C ALA A 31 -12.41 18.33 -11.10
N ASP A 32 -12.51 17.19 -11.78
CA ASP A 32 -13.42 16.09 -11.39
C ASP A 32 -12.97 15.45 -10.06
N TYR A 33 -11.67 15.19 -9.90
CA TYR A 33 -11.08 14.69 -8.66
C TYR A 33 -11.34 15.61 -7.46
N GLU A 34 -11.20 16.92 -7.62
CA GLU A 34 -11.43 17.90 -6.55
C GLU A 34 -12.88 17.96 -6.05
N THR A 35 -13.84 17.44 -6.82
CA THR A 35 -15.22 17.30 -6.34
C THR A 35 -15.43 16.10 -5.41
N ILE A 36 -14.40 15.27 -5.19
CA ILE A 36 -14.42 14.20 -4.20
C ILE A 36 -14.03 14.81 -2.84
N PRO A 37 -14.85 14.63 -1.78
CA PRO A 37 -14.48 15.10 -0.45
C PRO A 37 -13.11 14.59 -0.02
N SER A 38 -12.25 15.48 0.48
CA SER A 38 -10.88 15.13 0.89
C SER A 38 -10.85 14.03 1.95
N SER A 39 -11.81 14.01 2.88
CA SER A 39 -11.98 12.97 3.89
C SER A 39 -12.19 11.57 3.27
N ARG A 40 -12.91 11.48 2.15
CA ARG A 40 -13.12 10.21 1.43
C ARG A 40 -11.85 9.74 0.72
N ILE A 41 -11.09 10.66 0.11
CA ILE A 41 -9.78 10.31 -0.47
C ILE A 41 -8.80 9.87 0.61
N GLU A 42 -8.77 10.58 1.74
CA GLU A 42 -7.90 10.24 2.88
C GLU A 42 -8.22 8.85 3.43
N ALA A 43 -9.51 8.54 3.58
CA ALA A 43 -9.99 7.22 3.96
C ALA A 43 -9.49 6.15 2.98
N LEU A 44 -9.58 6.40 1.67
CA LEU A 44 -9.09 5.45 0.65
C LEU A 44 -7.57 5.26 0.67
N ARG A 45 -6.82 6.33 0.97
CA ARG A 45 -5.35 6.37 0.98
C ARG A 45 -4.76 5.64 2.18
N THR A 46 -5.33 5.87 3.36
CA THR A 46 -4.85 5.31 4.63
C THR A 46 -5.50 3.97 4.98
N MET A 47 -6.33 3.44 4.08
CA MET A 47 -6.90 2.12 4.25
C MET A 47 -5.86 1.07 3.86
N PRO A 48 -5.54 0.12 4.75
CA PRO A 48 -4.68 -1.01 4.40
C PRO A 48 -5.21 -1.72 3.15
N ALA A 49 -4.30 -2.09 2.26
CA ALA A 49 -4.67 -2.62 0.93
C ALA A 49 -5.45 -3.93 0.99
N TYR A 50 -5.30 -4.69 2.08
CA TYR A 50 -6.04 -5.91 2.29
C TYR A 50 -7.50 -5.66 2.65
N LEU A 51 -7.90 -4.45 3.09
CA LEU A 51 -9.29 -4.13 3.40
C LEU A 51 -10.08 -3.72 2.15
N GLU A 52 -11.37 -4.08 2.16
CA GLU A 52 -12.32 -3.62 1.15
C GLU A 52 -12.85 -2.23 1.49
N PRO A 53 -12.88 -1.28 0.53
CA PRO A 53 -13.52 0.01 0.73
C PRO A 53 -15.02 -0.17 1.03
N CYS A 54 -15.55 0.42 2.09
CA CYS A 54 -17.00 0.47 2.32
C CYS A 54 -17.76 1.17 1.19
N ASP A 55 -17.05 2.03 0.46
CA ASP A 55 -17.62 2.91 -0.54
C ASP A 55 -17.24 2.43 -1.96
N PRO A 56 -18.03 1.51 -2.54
CA PRO A 56 -17.77 1.03 -3.89
C PRO A 56 -17.89 2.17 -4.92
N THR A 57 -18.68 3.22 -4.62
CA THR A 57 -18.84 4.37 -5.54
C THR A 57 -17.56 5.19 -5.66
N LEU A 58 -16.85 5.41 -4.54
CA LEU A 58 -15.56 6.07 -4.53
C LEU A 58 -14.53 5.28 -5.34
N THR A 59 -14.49 3.97 -5.11
CA THR A 59 -13.56 3.08 -5.81
C THR A 59 -13.81 3.08 -7.31
N VAL A 60 -15.07 2.96 -7.74
CA VAL A 60 -15.46 3.07 -9.15
C VAL A 60 -15.08 4.44 -9.72
N ARG A 61 -15.24 5.52 -8.94
CA ARG A 61 -14.90 6.87 -9.38
C ARG A 61 -13.39 7.07 -9.59
N VAL A 62 -12.56 6.64 -8.64
CA VAL A 62 -11.09 6.71 -8.76
C VAL A 62 -10.61 5.88 -9.95
N ARG A 63 -11.19 4.68 -10.16
CA ARG A 63 -10.89 3.84 -11.33
C ARG A 63 -11.26 4.53 -12.65
N SER A 64 -12.43 5.14 -12.72
CA SER A 64 -12.88 5.91 -13.89
C SER A 64 -11.95 7.09 -14.20
N LEU A 65 -11.47 7.81 -13.16
CA LEU A 65 -10.48 8.87 -13.31
C LEU A 65 -9.16 8.33 -13.87
N ALA A 66 -8.67 7.21 -13.33
CA ALA A 66 -7.45 6.56 -13.79
C ALA A 66 -7.55 6.08 -15.25
N ASP A 67 -8.67 5.45 -15.63
CA ASP A 67 -8.91 4.99 -17.00
C ASP A 67 -8.95 6.15 -18.00
N ARG A 68 -9.48 7.31 -17.61
CA ARG A 68 -9.48 8.54 -18.42
C ARG A 68 -8.12 9.24 -18.43
N LEU A 69 -7.32 9.11 -17.37
CA LEU A 69 -5.95 9.64 -17.29
C LEU A 69 -4.99 8.88 -18.20
N HIS A 70 -5.16 7.56 -18.35
CA HIS A 70 -4.20 6.72 -19.07
C HIS A 70 -3.90 7.22 -20.50
N PRO A 71 -4.89 7.57 -21.35
CA PRO A 71 -4.62 8.15 -22.67
C PRO A 71 -3.87 9.49 -22.62
N ALA A 72 -4.19 10.36 -21.66
CA ALA A 72 -3.54 11.67 -21.51
C ALA A 72 -2.08 11.54 -21.08
N ALA A 73 -1.79 10.62 -20.15
CA ALA A 73 -0.45 10.35 -19.67
C ALA A 73 0.48 9.79 -20.77
N ARG A 74 -0.06 9.25 -21.87
CA ARG A 74 0.73 8.75 -23.01
C ARG A 74 1.19 9.83 -23.98
N ASN A 75 0.72 11.07 -23.83
CA ASN A 75 1.28 12.18 -24.57
C ASN A 75 2.75 12.37 -24.18
N ALA A 76 3.58 12.86 -25.10
CA ALA A 76 5.01 13.08 -24.81
C ALA A 76 5.26 14.39 -24.05
N ILE A 77 4.33 15.35 -24.14
CA ILE A 77 4.46 16.70 -23.62
C ILE A 77 3.27 17.02 -22.71
N SER A 78 3.56 17.64 -21.57
CA SER A 78 2.62 18.24 -20.64
C SER A 78 3.12 19.64 -20.30
N ASP A 79 2.46 20.66 -20.84
CA ASP A 79 2.76 22.07 -20.60
C ASP A 79 1.55 22.77 -19.99
N PHE A 80 1.65 23.12 -18.70
CA PHE A 80 0.62 23.84 -17.97
C PHE A 80 0.62 25.36 -18.23
N GLU A 81 1.46 25.85 -19.15
CA GLU A 81 1.56 27.25 -19.55
C GLU A 81 1.95 28.17 -18.38
N LEU A 82 2.90 27.70 -17.56
CA LEU A 82 3.37 28.39 -16.36
C LEU A 82 4.07 29.72 -16.70
N ASP A 83 3.73 30.78 -15.97
CA ASP A 83 4.33 32.11 -16.13
C ASP A 83 5.54 32.29 -15.22
N TYR A 84 6.70 31.77 -15.63
CA TYR A 84 7.94 31.85 -14.84
C TYR A 84 8.40 33.28 -14.54
N SER A 85 7.87 34.30 -15.23
CA SER A 85 8.19 35.71 -14.91
C SER A 85 7.68 36.12 -13.52
N GLN A 86 6.76 35.35 -12.93
CA GLN A 86 6.23 35.59 -11.59
C GLN A 86 7.21 35.19 -10.48
N GLY A 87 8.31 34.48 -10.78
CA GLY A 87 9.34 34.13 -9.79
C GLY A 87 8.75 33.42 -8.56
N PHE A 88 8.86 34.06 -7.39
CA PHE A 88 8.29 33.54 -6.13
C PHE A 88 6.76 33.51 -6.07
N GLU A 89 6.09 34.25 -6.94
CA GLU A 89 4.63 34.32 -7.00
C GLU A 89 4.04 33.30 -7.99
N LEU A 90 4.87 32.49 -8.65
CA LEU A 90 4.42 31.46 -9.59
C LEU A 90 3.53 30.42 -8.88
N GLU A 91 2.27 30.33 -9.30
CA GLU A 91 1.34 29.33 -8.81
C GLU A 91 1.46 28.00 -9.58
N LEU A 92 1.34 26.89 -8.87
CA LEU A 92 1.36 25.52 -9.41
C LEU A 92 0.05 24.79 -9.06
N PRO A 93 -1.10 25.22 -9.61
CA PRO A 93 -2.42 24.76 -9.16
C PRO A 93 -2.66 23.27 -9.40
N HIS A 94 -1.94 22.65 -10.34
CA HIS A 94 -2.07 21.22 -10.65
C HIS A 94 -1.33 20.31 -9.67
N LEU A 95 -0.34 20.81 -8.93
CA LEU A 95 0.60 19.97 -8.19
C LEU A 95 -0.07 19.21 -7.02
N ALA A 96 -0.83 19.93 -6.20
CA ALA A 96 -1.55 19.35 -5.06
C ALA A 96 -2.60 18.31 -5.48
N PRO A 97 -3.52 18.58 -6.43
CA PRO A 97 -4.49 17.57 -6.85
C PRO A 97 -3.83 16.40 -7.61
N MET A 98 -2.75 16.62 -8.39
CA MET A 98 -2.02 15.50 -9.02
C MET A 98 -1.39 14.57 -7.98
N ARG A 99 -0.78 15.13 -6.93
CA ARG A 99 -0.24 14.33 -5.82
C ARG A 99 -1.34 13.52 -5.13
N GLY A 100 -2.47 14.17 -4.81
CA GLY A 100 -3.60 13.51 -4.15
C GLY A 100 -4.21 12.38 -4.98
N LEU A 101 -4.42 12.63 -6.28
CA LEU A 101 -4.92 11.62 -7.21
C LEU A 101 -3.96 10.44 -7.35
N THR A 102 -2.66 10.71 -7.45
CA THR A 102 -1.62 9.66 -7.51
C THR A 102 -1.62 8.79 -6.26
N GLN A 103 -1.73 9.38 -5.08
CA GLN A 103 -1.84 8.62 -3.83
C GLN A 103 -3.09 7.72 -3.80
N ALA A 104 -4.23 8.21 -4.28
CA ALA A 104 -5.44 7.40 -4.43
C ALA A 104 -5.25 6.25 -5.45
N MET A 105 -4.52 6.51 -6.54
CA MET A 105 -4.18 5.49 -7.53
C MET A 105 -3.24 4.43 -6.95
N PHE A 106 -2.23 4.78 -6.15
CA PHE A 106 -1.37 3.78 -5.48
C PHE A 106 -2.14 2.86 -4.54
N ALA A 107 -3.13 3.41 -3.81
CA ALA A 107 -4.02 2.58 -3.01
C ALA A 107 -4.82 1.59 -3.88
N ASP A 108 -5.23 1.99 -5.11
CA ASP A 108 -5.90 1.09 -6.06
C ASP A 108 -4.92 0.08 -6.70
N VAL A 109 -3.66 0.44 -6.97
CA VAL A 109 -2.61 -0.49 -7.41
C VAL A 109 -2.46 -1.62 -6.41
N ARG A 110 -2.27 -1.29 -5.12
CA ARG A 110 -2.10 -2.31 -4.07
C ARG A 110 -3.34 -3.22 -4.01
N ARG A 111 -4.55 -2.64 -3.98
CA ARG A 111 -5.80 -3.44 -3.97
C ARG A 111 -5.95 -4.37 -5.18
N ARG A 112 -5.65 -3.89 -6.39
CA ARG A 112 -5.71 -4.70 -7.62
C ARG A 112 -4.70 -5.83 -7.61
N THR A 113 -3.49 -5.55 -7.16
CA THR A 113 -2.44 -6.56 -6.97
C THR A 113 -2.96 -7.67 -6.06
N LEU A 114 -3.55 -7.32 -4.92
CA LEU A 114 -4.12 -8.31 -3.99
C LEU A 114 -5.38 -9.01 -4.51
N ALA A 115 -6.07 -8.41 -5.47
CA ALA A 115 -7.22 -9.03 -6.12
C ALA A 115 -6.82 -9.93 -7.30
N GLY A 116 -5.52 -10.18 -7.52
CA GLY A 116 -5.03 -10.96 -8.65
C GLY A 116 -5.09 -10.22 -10.00
N ASP A 117 -5.42 -8.91 -10.01
CA ASP A 117 -5.52 -8.08 -11.21
C ASP A 117 -4.20 -7.34 -11.48
N GLY A 118 -3.11 -8.12 -11.51
CA GLY A 118 -1.75 -7.65 -11.83
C GLY A 118 -1.67 -6.82 -13.12
N PRO A 119 -2.29 -7.23 -14.24
CA PRO A 119 -2.27 -6.44 -15.47
C PRO A 119 -2.89 -5.05 -15.34
N ALA A 120 -3.96 -4.87 -14.56
CA ALA A 120 -4.52 -3.55 -14.34
C ALA A 120 -3.69 -2.71 -13.35
N ALA A 121 -3.12 -3.34 -12.32
CA ALA A 121 -2.16 -2.70 -11.42
C ALA A 121 -0.95 -2.14 -12.19
N ALA A 122 -0.34 -2.95 -13.08
CA ALA A 122 0.78 -2.51 -13.91
C ALA A 122 0.42 -1.37 -14.87
N ARG A 123 -0.78 -1.39 -15.49
CA ARG A 123 -1.24 -0.27 -16.35
C ARG A 123 -1.42 1.02 -15.56
N LEU A 124 -1.86 0.90 -14.32
CA LEU A 124 -2.05 2.04 -13.44
C LEU A 124 -0.68 2.63 -13.02
N LEU A 125 0.31 1.78 -12.73
CA LEU A 125 1.70 2.21 -12.49
C LEU A 125 2.33 2.90 -13.70
N ASP A 126 2.21 2.36 -14.92
CA ASP A 126 2.68 3.05 -16.15
C ASP A 126 2.03 4.43 -16.31
N THR A 127 0.78 4.59 -15.88
CA THR A 127 0.09 5.90 -15.89
C THR A 127 0.71 6.86 -14.88
N ILE A 128 0.97 6.39 -13.66
CA ILE A 128 1.60 7.19 -12.59
C ILE A 128 3.02 7.60 -12.97
N ASP A 129 3.82 6.68 -13.50
CA ASP A 129 5.20 6.95 -13.93
C ASP A 129 5.23 8.06 -14.98
N ARG A 130 4.36 7.99 -15.98
CA ARG A 130 4.24 9.04 -17.00
C ARG A 130 3.78 10.38 -16.43
N MET A 131 2.83 10.37 -15.50
CA MET A 131 2.42 11.59 -14.79
C MET A 131 3.59 12.20 -14.02
N ALA A 132 4.41 11.38 -13.38
CA ALA A 132 5.60 11.84 -12.66
C ALA A 132 6.61 12.50 -13.60
N LEU A 133 6.83 11.93 -14.79
CA LEU A 133 7.68 12.53 -15.83
C LEU A 133 7.14 13.85 -16.36
N HIS A 134 5.83 13.95 -16.55
CA HIS A 134 5.18 15.21 -16.93
C HIS A 134 5.40 16.32 -15.90
N LEU A 135 5.44 16.02 -14.60
CA LEU A 135 5.79 17.01 -13.58
C LEU A 135 7.24 17.51 -13.72
N GLY A 136 8.17 16.66 -14.16
CA GLY A 136 9.54 17.10 -14.49
C GLY A 136 9.60 18.11 -15.64
N GLN A 137 8.58 18.16 -16.50
CA GLN A 137 8.50 19.11 -17.61
C GLN A 137 8.07 20.51 -17.18
N ASP A 138 7.56 20.68 -15.96
CA ASP A 138 7.29 22.00 -15.36
C ASP A 138 8.56 22.77 -15.03
N ARG A 139 9.73 22.11 -15.02
CA ARG A 139 11.04 22.75 -14.76
C ARG A 139 11.07 23.60 -13.47
N THR A 140 10.26 23.25 -12.48
CA THR A 140 10.39 23.79 -11.12
C THR A 140 10.95 22.70 -10.21
N LEU A 141 11.72 23.09 -9.20
CA LEU A 141 12.33 22.14 -8.30
C LEU A 141 11.26 21.35 -7.56
N ILE A 142 10.20 22.02 -7.12
CA ILE A 142 9.10 21.39 -6.39
C ILE A 142 8.34 20.38 -7.27
N SER A 143 8.06 20.67 -8.54
CA SER A 143 7.43 19.68 -9.43
C SER A 143 8.33 18.47 -9.66
N SER A 144 9.64 18.68 -9.81
CA SER A 144 10.63 17.60 -10.00
C SER A 144 10.72 16.69 -8.76
N LEU A 145 10.66 17.28 -7.55
CA LEU A 145 10.63 16.54 -6.28
C LEU A 145 9.34 15.74 -6.10
N VAL A 146 8.18 16.30 -6.49
CA VAL A 146 6.91 15.56 -6.45
C VAL A 146 6.93 14.41 -7.46
N GLY A 147 7.41 14.64 -8.68
CA GLY A 147 7.62 13.57 -9.67
C GLY A 147 8.53 12.46 -9.14
N MET A 148 9.63 12.82 -8.47
CA MET A 148 10.56 11.84 -7.92
C MET A 148 9.91 11.01 -6.80
N SER A 149 9.15 11.67 -5.91
CA SER A 149 8.37 10.97 -4.88
C SER A 149 7.32 10.03 -5.47
N MET A 150 6.69 10.39 -6.59
CA MET A 150 5.76 9.51 -7.29
C MET A 150 6.48 8.30 -7.89
N LEU A 151 7.64 8.48 -8.55
CA LEU A 151 8.40 7.36 -9.10
C LEU A 151 8.97 6.43 -8.02
N GLN A 152 9.39 6.97 -6.86
CA GLN A 152 9.82 6.16 -5.72
C GLN A 152 8.67 5.27 -5.23
N ALA A 153 7.48 5.84 -5.00
CA ALA A 153 6.31 5.07 -4.60
C ALA A 153 5.88 4.04 -5.66
N SER A 154 6.15 4.31 -6.94
CA SER A 154 5.97 3.36 -8.03
C SER A 154 6.97 2.19 -7.95
N CYS A 155 8.24 2.47 -7.65
CA CYS A 155 9.25 1.43 -7.40
C CYS A 155 8.83 0.50 -6.26
N ASP A 156 8.39 1.06 -5.13
CA ASP A 156 7.90 0.28 -3.97
C ASP A 156 6.68 -0.57 -4.35
N ALA A 157 5.77 -0.03 -5.18
CA ALA A 157 4.60 -0.76 -5.65
C ALA A 157 4.95 -1.87 -6.67
N ILE A 158 5.99 -1.70 -7.48
CA ILE A 158 6.51 -2.74 -8.38
C ILE A 158 7.11 -3.88 -7.56
N GLU A 159 7.92 -3.57 -6.56
CA GLU A 159 8.48 -4.57 -5.63
C GLU A 159 7.37 -5.36 -4.95
N PHE A 160 6.35 -4.66 -4.45
CA PHE A 160 5.15 -5.28 -3.90
C PHE A 160 4.51 -6.24 -4.91
N MET A 161 4.26 -5.82 -6.16
CA MET A 161 3.70 -6.69 -7.20
C MET A 161 4.54 -7.94 -7.49
N ILE A 162 5.87 -7.82 -7.39
CA ILE A 162 6.80 -8.94 -7.58
C ILE A 162 6.69 -9.92 -6.42
N GLU A 163 6.66 -9.44 -5.17
CA GLU A 163 6.44 -10.28 -3.98
C GLU A 163 5.10 -11.03 -4.03
N GLN A 164 4.10 -10.45 -4.70
CA GLN A 164 2.79 -11.06 -4.90
C GLN A 164 2.74 -12.07 -6.05
N ASP A 165 3.82 -12.24 -6.82
CA ASP A 165 3.80 -12.97 -8.09
C ASP A 165 2.71 -12.47 -9.07
N GLN A 166 2.44 -11.16 -9.03
CA GLN A 166 1.40 -10.50 -9.85
C GLN A 166 1.98 -9.72 -11.03
N LEU A 167 3.30 -9.78 -11.24
CA LEU A 167 3.96 -9.08 -12.33
C LEU A 167 4.40 -10.05 -13.43
N SER A 168 3.60 -10.12 -14.49
CA SER A 168 3.93 -10.97 -15.65
C SER A 168 5.10 -10.40 -16.46
N ALA A 169 5.77 -11.25 -17.25
CA ALA A 169 6.82 -10.80 -18.19
C ALA A 169 6.35 -9.71 -19.17
N ARG A 170 5.09 -9.80 -19.62
CA ARG A 170 4.47 -8.79 -20.49
C ARG A 170 4.34 -7.45 -19.79
N ASP A 171 3.87 -7.48 -18.54
CA ASP A 171 3.62 -6.27 -17.75
C ASP A 171 4.95 -5.63 -17.30
N ALA A 172 5.94 -6.44 -16.92
CA ALA A 172 7.30 -5.96 -16.65
C ALA A 172 7.91 -5.27 -17.88
N ALA A 173 7.76 -5.85 -19.08
CA ALA A 173 8.20 -5.23 -20.32
C ALA A 173 7.44 -3.92 -20.65
N MET A 174 6.18 -3.79 -20.21
CA MET A 174 5.42 -2.56 -20.36
C MET A 174 5.95 -1.46 -19.44
N LEU A 175 6.17 -1.77 -18.16
CA LEU A 175 6.75 -0.83 -17.19
C LEU A 175 8.15 -0.37 -17.62
N LEU A 176 8.99 -1.28 -18.12
CA LEU A 176 10.30 -0.93 -18.69
C LEU A 176 10.20 0.08 -19.83
N ARG A 177 9.22 -0.08 -20.73
CA ARG A 177 8.96 0.90 -21.79
C ARG A 177 8.48 2.25 -21.25
N GLY A 178 7.82 2.26 -20.09
CA GLY A 178 7.53 3.50 -19.36
C GLY A 178 8.79 4.23 -18.93
N PHE A 179 9.86 3.49 -18.65
CA PHE A 179 11.17 4.03 -18.28
C PHE A 179 12.11 4.35 -19.46
N GLU A 180 11.75 3.96 -20.70
CA GLU A 180 12.54 4.26 -21.89
C GLU A 180 12.60 5.77 -22.14
N GLY A 181 13.81 6.33 -22.26
CA GLY A 181 14.02 7.76 -22.52
C GLY A 181 14.09 8.63 -21.27
N ILE A 182 13.85 8.07 -20.08
CA ILE A 182 14.17 8.73 -18.82
C ILE A 182 15.69 8.69 -18.63
N ASP A 183 16.29 9.85 -18.34
CA ASP A 183 17.67 9.93 -17.88
C ASP A 183 17.79 9.18 -16.53
N GLU A 184 18.61 8.13 -16.50
CA GLU A 184 18.81 7.32 -15.28
C GLU A 184 19.32 8.15 -14.10
N ARG A 185 19.99 9.27 -14.39
CA ARG A 185 20.63 10.12 -13.39
C ARG A 185 19.77 11.32 -13.03
N ASP A 186 18.98 11.83 -13.96
CA ASP A 186 18.06 12.94 -13.69
C ASP A 186 16.64 12.63 -14.19
N PRO A 187 15.99 11.62 -13.60
CA PRO A 187 14.74 11.08 -14.12
C PRO A 187 13.59 12.08 -14.13
N THR A 188 13.65 13.11 -13.28
CA THR A 188 12.63 14.16 -13.19
C THR A 188 13.13 15.56 -13.54
N GLY A 189 14.36 15.69 -14.07
CA GLY A 189 14.87 16.96 -14.59
C GLY A 189 15.26 17.98 -13.52
N LEU A 190 15.73 17.55 -12.35
CA LEU A 190 16.21 18.39 -11.25
C LEU A 190 17.26 19.41 -11.69
N ALA A 191 18.20 19.04 -12.57
CA ALA A 191 19.24 19.98 -13.03
C ALA A 191 18.63 21.12 -13.86
N ILE A 192 17.70 20.79 -14.76
CA ILE A 192 16.96 21.78 -15.57
C ILE A 192 16.06 22.64 -14.69
N ALA A 193 15.44 22.04 -13.68
CA ALA A 193 14.61 22.74 -12.72
C ALA A 193 15.40 23.77 -11.90
N LEU A 194 16.57 23.38 -11.38
CA LEU A 194 17.47 24.31 -10.68
C LEU A 194 17.93 25.47 -11.57
N ASP A 195 18.25 25.19 -12.84
CA ASP A 195 18.64 26.25 -13.77
C ASP A 195 17.47 27.19 -14.11
N THR A 196 16.26 26.63 -14.25
CA THR A 196 15.06 27.42 -14.52
C THR A 196 14.71 28.30 -13.32
N GLU A 197 14.80 27.79 -12.09
CA GLU A 197 14.61 28.59 -10.86
C GLU A 197 15.68 29.65 -10.70
N ARG A 198 16.94 29.34 -10.99
CA ARG A 198 18.03 30.32 -11.02
C ARG A 198 17.67 31.50 -11.93
N GLN A 199 17.18 31.22 -13.13
CA GLN A 199 16.81 32.25 -14.11
C GLN A 199 15.57 33.03 -13.66
N SER A 200 14.47 32.32 -13.38
CA SER A 200 13.18 32.93 -13.07
C SER A 200 13.21 33.73 -11.77
N MET A 201 13.74 33.16 -10.68
CA MET A 201 13.87 33.85 -9.40
C MET A 201 14.91 34.96 -9.47
N GLY A 202 16.03 34.73 -10.16
CA GLY A 202 17.08 35.75 -10.32
C GLY A 202 16.57 36.99 -11.06
N ASP A 203 15.84 36.79 -12.16
CA ASP A 203 15.24 37.88 -12.94
C ASP A 203 14.14 38.60 -12.15
N TRP A 204 13.26 37.86 -11.49
CA TRP A 204 12.22 38.44 -10.64
C TRP A 204 12.82 39.28 -9.51
N VAL A 205 13.85 38.79 -8.80
CA VAL A 205 14.50 39.55 -7.72
C VAL A 205 15.13 40.83 -8.28
N ARG A 206 15.82 40.76 -9.43
CA ARG A 206 16.37 41.95 -10.10
C ARG A 206 15.30 42.98 -10.40
N ASP A 207 14.17 42.56 -10.94
CA ASP A 207 13.04 43.44 -11.28
C ASP A 207 12.42 44.08 -10.03
N GLN A 208 12.26 43.32 -8.95
CA GLN A 208 11.77 43.86 -7.67
C GLN A 208 12.74 44.92 -7.13
N PHE A 209 14.06 44.66 -7.11
CA PHE A 209 15.04 45.65 -6.64
C PHE A 209 15.18 46.88 -7.55
N ALA A 210 14.81 46.78 -8.83
CA ALA A 210 14.73 47.94 -9.73
C ALA A 210 13.56 48.88 -9.37
N SER A 211 12.52 48.38 -8.69
CA SER A 211 11.38 49.18 -8.25
C SER A 211 11.65 49.90 -6.91
N PRO A 212 11.08 51.09 -6.66
CA PRO A 212 11.31 51.84 -5.42
C PRO A 212 10.91 51.11 -4.13
N SER A 213 9.98 50.15 -4.21
CA SER A 213 9.45 49.39 -3.06
C SER A 213 9.83 47.91 -3.07
N GLY A 214 10.37 47.36 -4.16
CA GLY A 214 10.45 45.91 -4.30
C GLY A 214 11.49 45.25 -3.40
N GLY A 215 12.51 45.97 -2.92
CA GLY A 215 13.34 45.47 -1.82
C GLY A 215 12.54 45.14 -0.55
N ALA A 216 11.51 45.93 -0.24
CA ALA A 216 10.61 45.66 0.88
C ALA A 216 9.67 44.48 0.58
N THR A 217 9.20 44.35 -0.67
CA THR A 217 8.39 43.21 -1.13
C THR A 217 9.17 41.90 -0.98
N VAL A 218 10.41 41.84 -1.48
CA VAL A 218 11.29 40.67 -1.32
C VAL A 218 11.54 40.36 0.15
N GLY A 219 11.86 41.38 0.96
CA GLY A 219 12.05 41.22 2.40
C GLY A 219 10.81 40.67 3.11
N GLN A 220 9.60 41.11 2.72
CA GLN A 220 8.34 40.62 3.27
C GLN A 220 8.08 39.16 2.90
N LEU A 221 8.27 38.79 1.62
CA LEU A 221 8.08 37.42 1.14
C LEU A 221 9.06 36.44 1.80
N LEU A 222 10.29 36.85 2.07
CA LEU A 222 11.31 36.04 2.72
C LEU A 222 11.28 36.11 4.26
N GLY A 223 10.14 36.47 4.86
CA GLY A 223 9.95 36.43 6.32
C GLY A 223 10.36 37.71 7.05
N GLN A 224 10.02 38.88 6.49
CA GLN A 224 10.25 40.21 7.07
C GLN A 224 11.74 40.57 7.29
N LEU A 225 12.60 40.16 6.36
CA LEU A 225 14.03 40.44 6.42
C LEU A 225 14.36 41.87 6.00
N ASP A 226 15.45 42.43 6.56
CA ASP A 226 15.99 43.72 6.10
C ASP A 226 16.42 43.59 4.63
N PRO A 227 15.91 44.44 3.71
CA PRO A 227 16.31 44.43 2.30
C PRO A 227 17.81 44.59 2.08
N LYS A 228 18.54 45.15 3.06
CA LYS A 228 20.00 45.30 2.99
C LYS A 228 20.69 43.95 2.92
N GLY A 229 21.37 43.71 1.79
CA GLY A 229 22.12 42.48 1.54
C GLY A 229 21.35 41.40 0.77
N LEU A 230 20.05 41.59 0.55
CA LEU A 230 19.24 40.71 -0.31
C LEU A 230 19.40 41.02 -1.81
N GLY A 231 19.99 42.17 -2.17
CA GLY A 231 20.21 42.57 -3.56
C GLY A 231 21.43 41.93 -4.24
N ASP A 232 22.19 41.06 -3.56
CA ASP A 232 23.30 40.31 -4.17
C ASP A 232 22.79 39.12 -4.99
N VAL A 233 22.13 39.43 -6.11
CA VAL A 233 21.59 38.42 -7.03
C VAL A 233 22.71 37.65 -7.74
N ASP A 234 23.86 38.28 -7.96
CA ASP A 234 25.02 37.63 -8.58
C ASP A 234 25.58 36.51 -7.69
N GLY A 235 25.59 36.70 -6.38
CA GLY A 235 25.95 35.66 -5.41
C GLY A 235 25.00 34.46 -5.45
N TYR A 236 23.69 34.70 -5.48
CA TYR A 236 22.67 33.67 -5.67
C TYR A 236 22.82 32.93 -6.99
N ASP A 237 23.00 33.67 -8.10
CA ASP A 237 23.18 33.10 -9.43
C ASP A 237 24.41 32.19 -9.52
N ARG A 238 25.52 32.60 -8.89
CA ARG A 238 26.72 31.75 -8.79
C ARG A 238 26.45 30.47 -8.00
N ALA A 239 25.81 30.57 -6.83
CA ALA A 239 25.50 29.42 -5.99
C ALA A 239 24.62 28.39 -6.72
N MET A 240 23.55 28.86 -7.37
CA MET A 240 22.65 27.97 -8.12
C MET A 240 23.34 27.36 -9.34
N ARG A 241 24.18 28.11 -10.06
CA ARG A 241 24.99 27.56 -11.16
C ARG A 241 25.91 26.45 -10.67
N ASP A 242 26.62 26.68 -9.56
CA ASP A 242 27.51 25.68 -8.97
C ASP A 242 26.74 24.41 -8.55
N LEU A 243 25.50 24.55 -8.07
CA LEU A 243 24.63 23.43 -7.75
C LEU A 243 24.11 22.70 -8.99
N THR A 244 23.65 23.42 -10.01
CA THR A 244 23.26 22.83 -11.30
C THR A 244 24.41 22.05 -11.91
N ASP A 245 25.61 22.61 -11.93
CA ASP A 245 26.83 21.95 -12.41
C ASP A 245 27.14 20.70 -11.57
N THR A 246 26.95 20.77 -10.25
CA THR A 246 27.14 19.62 -9.34
C THR A 246 26.09 18.54 -9.59
N MET A 247 24.84 18.92 -9.88
CA MET A 247 23.76 17.99 -10.21
C MET A 247 24.05 17.28 -11.55
N ALA A 248 24.71 17.94 -12.49
CA ALA A 248 25.09 17.32 -13.76
C ALA A 248 26.32 16.38 -13.68
N MET A 249 26.93 16.19 -12.50
CA MET A 249 28.12 15.35 -12.36
C MET A 249 27.79 13.84 -12.36
N ASP A 250 28.58 13.08 -13.11
CA ASP A 250 28.48 11.61 -13.22
C ASP A 250 29.00 10.86 -11.98
N ASP A 251 29.96 11.45 -11.26
CA ASP A 251 30.64 10.84 -10.13
C ASP A 251 30.00 11.30 -8.81
N ARG A 252 29.32 10.37 -8.12
CA ARG A 252 28.61 10.60 -6.86
C ARG A 252 29.53 11.13 -5.75
N GLU A 253 30.73 10.57 -5.60
CA GLU A 253 31.67 10.98 -4.55
C GLU A 253 32.21 12.39 -4.81
N ALA A 254 32.52 12.68 -6.09
CA ALA A 254 32.94 14.01 -6.51
C ALA A 254 31.80 15.05 -6.35
N ALA A 255 30.56 14.69 -6.68
CA ALA A 255 29.39 15.54 -6.51
C ALA A 255 29.13 15.85 -5.03
N GLN A 256 29.18 14.84 -4.14
CA GLN A 256 29.05 15.01 -2.69
C GLN A 256 30.16 15.89 -2.11
N THR A 257 31.39 15.72 -2.58
CA THR A 257 32.53 16.55 -2.18
C THR A 257 32.32 18.01 -2.59
N ARG A 258 31.87 18.26 -3.82
CA ARG A 258 31.58 19.60 -4.32
C ARG A 258 30.40 20.24 -3.58
N LEU A 259 29.33 19.50 -3.34
CA LEU A 259 28.18 19.94 -2.56
C LEU A 259 28.57 20.36 -1.13
N SER A 260 29.43 19.58 -0.48
CA SER A 260 29.98 19.91 0.84
C SER A 260 30.89 21.14 0.84
N ALA A 261 31.53 21.46 -0.30
CA ALA A 261 32.25 22.72 -0.46
C ALA A 261 31.27 23.89 -0.61
N ILE A 262 30.25 23.76 -1.47
CA ILE A 262 29.22 24.78 -1.69
C ILE A 262 28.50 25.11 -0.38
N ASP A 263 28.13 24.10 0.43
CA ASP A 263 27.48 24.31 1.73
C ASP A 263 28.37 25.12 2.70
N ARG A 264 29.67 24.81 2.80
CA ARG A 264 30.61 25.62 3.60
C ARG A 264 30.72 27.06 3.10
N GLN A 265 30.72 27.26 1.78
CA GLN A 265 30.76 28.59 1.17
C GLN A 265 29.47 29.37 1.43
N LEU A 266 28.30 28.73 1.33
CA LEU A 266 27.00 29.29 1.74
C LEU A 266 27.03 29.70 3.21
N GLN A 267 27.41 28.80 4.12
CA GLN A 267 27.49 29.08 5.57
C GLN A 267 28.43 30.24 5.90
N SER A 268 29.56 30.36 5.18
CA SER A 268 30.50 31.48 5.35
C SER A 268 30.00 32.82 4.80
N GLY A 269 28.98 32.80 3.94
CA GLY A 269 28.42 33.98 3.29
C GLY A 269 29.12 34.39 2.00
N GLU A 270 29.94 33.53 1.42
CA GLU A 270 30.67 33.79 0.18
C GLU A 270 29.74 34.07 -1.01
N TYR A 271 28.56 33.44 -1.03
CA TYR A 271 27.52 33.65 -2.05
C TYR A 271 26.49 34.75 -1.69
N GLY A 272 26.72 35.50 -0.61
CA GLY A 272 25.81 36.57 -0.18
C GLY A 272 24.58 36.07 0.60
N LYS A 273 23.82 37.01 1.15
CA LYS A 273 22.74 36.71 2.10
C LYS A 273 21.52 36.07 1.42
N LEU A 274 21.24 36.45 0.18
CA LEU A 274 20.13 35.88 -0.60
C LEU A 274 20.34 34.38 -0.83
N ALA A 275 21.55 33.98 -1.28
CA ALA A 275 21.91 32.58 -1.47
C ALA A 275 21.80 31.79 -0.15
N GLN A 276 22.32 32.34 0.95
CA GLN A 276 22.21 31.75 2.29
C GLN A 276 20.78 31.47 2.76
N LEU A 277 19.78 32.14 2.21
CA LEU A 277 18.38 31.95 2.61
C LEU A 277 17.69 30.94 1.69
N LEU A 278 17.86 31.12 0.38
CA LEU A 278 17.10 30.39 -0.63
C LEU A 278 17.68 29.02 -0.96
N VAL A 279 19.00 28.87 -0.84
CA VAL A 279 19.74 27.67 -1.30
C VAL A 279 19.89 26.64 -0.16
N THR A 280 19.53 27.02 1.07
CA THR A 280 19.61 26.11 2.22
C THR A 280 18.65 24.93 2.05
N SER A 281 19.09 23.73 2.46
CA SER A 281 18.37 22.46 2.35
C SER A 281 18.40 21.77 0.98
N LEU A 282 19.13 22.30 -0.01
CA LEU A 282 19.33 21.58 -1.28
C LEU A 282 20.23 20.36 -1.12
N ASP A 283 21.04 20.25 -0.07
CA ASP A 283 21.81 19.06 0.25
C ASP A 283 20.94 17.79 0.33
N ARG A 284 19.75 17.91 0.93
CA ARG A 284 18.78 16.80 1.02
C ARG A 284 18.26 16.37 -0.34
N VAL A 285 18.10 17.31 -1.29
CA VAL A 285 17.65 17.00 -2.66
C VAL A 285 18.65 16.09 -3.36
N PHE A 286 19.95 16.34 -3.20
CA PHE A 286 21.00 15.48 -3.77
C PHE A 286 21.00 14.08 -3.14
N VAL A 287 20.84 13.99 -1.83
CA VAL A 287 20.75 12.68 -1.13
C VAL A 287 19.56 11.88 -1.67
N MET A 288 18.37 12.49 -1.71
CA MET A 288 17.16 11.85 -2.24
C MET A 288 17.33 11.41 -3.69
N ARG A 289 17.96 12.23 -4.53
CA ARG A 289 18.25 11.86 -5.93
C ARG A 289 19.13 10.60 -6.00
N PHE A 290 20.24 10.56 -5.27
CA PHE A 290 21.14 9.41 -5.36
C PHE A 290 20.51 8.11 -4.82
N GLU A 291 19.73 8.20 -3.74
CA GLU A 291 18.97 7.06 -3.21
C GLU A 291 17.94 6.57 -4.24
N PHE A 292 17.28 7.51 -4.93
CA PHE A 292 16.34 7.18 -5.99
C PHE A 292 17.01 6.55 -7.23
N GLU A 293 18.19 7.05 -7.66
CA GLU A 293 18.96 6.45 -8.77
C GLU A 293 19.30 4.97 -8.50
N GLU A 294 19.73 4.64 -7.28
CA GLU A 294 20.02 3.27 -6.86
C GLU A 294 18.77 2.39 -6.92
N THR A 295 17.66 2.89 -6.38
CA THR A 295 16.36 2.19 -6.38
C THR A 295 15.87 1.95 -7.81
N LEU A 296 15.85 2.99 -8.65
CA LEU A 296 15.39 2.90 -10.03
C LEU A 296 16.24 1.90 -10.84
N THR A 297 17.55 1.89 -10.63
CA THR A 297 18.48 0.94 -11.27
C THR A 297 18.18 -0.50 -10.85
N ALA A 298 17.94 -0.72 -9.55
CA ALA A 298 17.59 -2.04 -9.02
C ALA A 298 16.26 -2.54 -9.60
N VAL A 299 15.22 -1.70 -9.58
CA VAL A 299 13.90 -2.03 -10.14
C VAL A 299 13.98 -2.31 -11.65
N ARG A 300 14.69 -1.49 -12.43
CA ARG A 300 14.89 -1.75 -13.87
C ARG A 300 15.56 -3.09 -14.12
N THR A 301 16.59 -3.43 -13.34
CA THR A 301 17.29 -4.72 -13.46
C THR A 301 16.34 -5.88 -13.18
N THR A 302 15.53 -5.78 -12.12
CA THR A 302 14.54 -6.81 -11.77
C THR A 302 13.46 -6.94 -12.85
N LEU A 303 12.92 -5.83 -13.34
CA LEU A 303 11.95 -5.83 -14.43
C LEU A 303 12.53 -6.44 -15.72
N GLN A 304 13.80 -6.19 -16.04
CA GLN A 304 14.47 -6.76 -17.21
C GLN A 304 14.57 -8.28 -17.11
N ARG A 305 14.93 -8.80 -15.93
CA ARG A 305 14.94 -10.25 -15.66
C ARG A 305 13.55 -10.84 -15.88
N ILE A 306 12.52 -10.31 -15.21
CA ILE A 306 11.14 -10.79 -15.34
C ILE A 306 10.65 -10.72 -16.80
N ALA A 307 10.91 -9.61 -17.50
CA ALA A 307 10.53 -9.42 -18.90
C ALA A 307 11.21 -10.42 -19.85
N SER A 308 12.43 -10.86 -19.53
CA SER A 308 13.16 -11.88 -20.31
C SER A 308 12.66 -13.31 -20.07
N GLY A 309 11.77 -13.51 -19.09
CA GLY A 309 11.31 -14.83 -18.67
C GLY A 309 12.29 -15.55 -17.74
N GLU A 310 13.40 -14.91 -17.37
CA GLU A 310 14.12 -15.31 -16.17
C GLU A 310 13.14 -15.14 -15.01
N ALA A 311 12.80 -16.25 -14.34
CA ALA A 311 12.03 -16.18 -13.10
C ALA A 311 12.73 -15.16 -12.19
N ALA A 312 11.98 -14.52 -11.30
CA ALA A 312 12.58 -13.78 -10.20
C ALA A 312 13.26 -14.79 -9.25
N GLU A 313 14.31 -15.47 -9.74
CA GLU A 313 15.09 -16.46 -9.02
C GLU A 313 15.61 -15.77 -7.76
N GLY A 314 15.20 -16.32 -6.61
CA GLY A 314 15.55 -15.81 -5.29
C GLY A 314 14.39 -15.15 -4.52
N ILE A 315 13.23 -14.93 -5.13
CA ILE A 315 12.05 -14.44 -4.40
C ILE A 315 11.18 -15.63 -4.03
N GLU A 316 11.31 -16.08 -2.79
CA GLU A 316 10.40 -17.09 -2.24
C GLU A 316 9.00 -16.49 -2.12
N PRO A 317 7.97 -17.13 -2.73
CA PRO A 317 6.60 -16.63 -2.63
C PRO A 317 6.15 -16.68 -1.17
N ASN A 318 5.45 -15.65 -0.75
CA ASN A 318 4.88 -15.58 0.59
C ASN A 318 3.46 -16.18 0.59
N ALA A 319 3.28 -17.26 1.36
CA ALA A 319 2.05 -18.03 1.47
C ALA A 319 0.84 -17.19 1.90
N ALA A 320 1.06 -16.19 2.76
CA ALA A 320 -0.02 -15.34 3.27
C ALA A 320 -0.80 -14.68 2.13
N TRP A 321 -0.13 -14.31 1.05
CA TRP A 321 -0.76 -13.66 -0.09
C TRP A 321 -1.61 -14.61 -0.92
N ARG A 322 -1.13 -15.84 -1.14
CA ARG A 322 -1.93 -16.90 -1.77
C ARG A 322 -3.14 -17.28 -0.92
N TYR A 323 -2.98 -17.30 0.40
CA TYR A 323 -4.11 -17.46 1.32
C TYR A 323 -5.13 -16.34 1.17
N ILE A 324 -4.70 -15.07 1.09
CA ILE A 324 -5.61 -13.93 0.91
C ILE A 324 -6.36 -14.01 -0.43
N GLU A 325 -5.67 -14.32 -1.51
CA GLU A 325 -6.27 -14.53 -2.83
C GLU A 325 -7.32 -15.65 -2.78
N THR A 326 -6.95 -16.80 -2.20
CA THR A 326 -7.83 -17.96 -2.07
C THR A 326 -9.02 -17.66 -1.16
N ALA A 327 -8.83 -16.92 -0.07
CA ALA A 327 -9.88 -16.50 0.85
C ALA A 327 -10.96 -15.67 0.15
N ARG A 328 -10.54 -14.72 -0.71
CA ARG A 328 -11.48 -13.91 -1.51
C ARG A 328 -12.26 -14.76 -2.50
N ALA A 329 -11.58 -15.68 -3.18
CA ALA A 329 -12.24 -16.60 -4.11
C ALA A 329 -13.23 -17.55 -3.38
N LEU A 330 -12.91 -17.95 -2.15
CA LEU A 330 -13.80 -18.73 -1.28
C LEU A 330 -15.04 -17.94 -0.86
N ASP A 331 -14.88 -16.65 -0.54
CA ASP A 331 -16.01 -15.78 -0.20
C ASP A 331 -16.92 -15.52 -1.39
N ASP A 332 -16.35 -15.29 -2.57
CA ASP A 332 -17.11 -15.14 -3.81
C ASP A 332 -17.85 -16.43 -4.17
N ALA A 333 -17.20 -17.59 -4.01
CA ALA A 333 -17.84 -18.88 -4.18
C ALA A 333 -18.97 -19.09 -3.17
N ALA A 334 -18.78 -18.76 -1.90
CA ALA A 334 -19.82 -18.89 -0.88
C ALA A 334 -21.05 -18.00 -1.12
N ARG A 335 -20.89 -16.89 -1.85
CA ARG A 335 -22.00 -16.03 -2.28
C ARG A 335 -22.77 -16.60 -3.48
N ALA A 336 -22.16 -17.49 -4.26
CA ALA A 336 -22.82 -18.15 -5.38
C ALA A 336 -23.79 -19.22 -4.85
N GLU A 337 -25.01 -19.25 -5.41
CA GLU A 337 -26.04 -20.24 -5.00
C GLU A 337 -25.58 -21.69 -5.24
N ASP A 338 -24.76 -21.92 -6.26
CA ASP A 338 -24.19 -23.23 -6.60
C ASP A 338 -22.70 -23.10 -6.94
N VAL A 339 -21.82 -23.54 -6.04
CA VAL A 339 -20.38 -23.69 -6.33
C VAL A 339 -20.15 -25.04 -7.01
N ASP A 340 -19.64 -25.00 -8.23
CA ASP A 340 -19.25 -26.23 -8.94
C ASP A 340 -18.20 -27.02 -8.14
N VAL A 341 -18.36 -28.35 -8.11
CA VAL A 341 -17.46 -29.27 -7.38
C VAL A 341 -16.03 -29.14 -7.89
N ALA A 342 -15.83 -28.91 -9.19
CA ALA A 342 -14.49 -28.72 -9.74
C ALA A 342 -13.86 -27.40 -9.27
N ALA A 343 -14.63 -26.31 -9.22
CA ALA A 343 -14.17 -25.02 -8.69
C ALA A 343 -13.82 -25.13 -7.19
N ARG A 344 -14.69 -25.78 -6.39
CA ARG A 344 -14.40 -26.06 -4.98
C ARG A 344 -13.11 -26.88 -4.82
N THR A 345 -12.93 -27.93 -5.63
CA THR A 345 -11.73 -28.77 -5.57
C THR A 345 -10.47 -27.98 -5.90
N ALA A 346 -10.51 -27.13 -6.92
CA ALA A 346 -9.38 -26.28 -7.30
C ALA A 346 -8.95 -25.33 -6.16
N LEU A 347 -9.92 -24.71 -5.47
CA LEU A 347 -9.63 -23.84 -4.32
C LEU A 347 -9.01 -24.61 -3.15
N LEU A 348 -9.48 -25.83 -2.89
CA LEU A 348 -8.89 -26.67 -1.84
C LEU A 348 -7.47 -27.12 -2.20
N ASP A 349 -7.22 -27.42 -3.47
CA ASP A 349 -5.88 -27.80 -3.95
C ASP A 349 -4.91 -26.59 -3.88
N GLU A 350 -5.39 -25.38 -4.15
CA GLU A 350 -4.60 -24.15 -3.96
C GLU A 350 -4.23 -23.94 -2.48
N LEU A 351 -5.16 -24.15 -1.54
CA LEU A 351 -4.84 -24.11 -0.11
C LEU A 351 -3.78 -25.15 0.27
N MET A 352 -3.84 -26.36 -0.32
CA MET A 352 -2.82 -27.40 -0.08
C MET A 352 -1.45 -26.98 -0.59
N LEU A 353 -1.37 -26.41 -1.80
CA LEU A 353 -0.11 -25.91 -2.36
C LEU A 353 0.46 -24.76 -1.54
N THR A 354 -0.41 -23.84 -1.11
CA THR A 354 -0.04 -22.68 -0.29
C THR A 354 0.53 -23.11 1.06
N ALA A 355 -0.09 -24.10 1.72
CA ALA A 355 0.38 -24.64 3.00
C ALA A 355 1.74 -25.34 2.95
N LEU A 356 2.29 -25.59 1.75
CA LEU A 356 3.63 -26.15 1.57
C LEU A 356 4.72 -25.07 1.41
N MET A 357 4.35 -23.79 1.32
CA MET A 357 5.30 -22.68 1.20
C MET A 357 6.00 -22.41 2.54
N GLU A 358 7.31 -22.11 2.50
CA GLU A 358 8.10 -21.93 3.72
C GLU A 358 7.90 -20.57 4.40
N ARG A 359 7.69 -19.51 3.61
CA ARG A 359 7.46 -18.15 4.09
C ARG A 359 5.97 -17.87 4.17
N CYS A 360 5.47 -17.50 5.35
CA CYS A 360 4.10 -17.02 5.54
C CYS A 360 4.11 -15.80 6.47
N GLU A 361 4.03 -14.61 5.89
CA GLU A 361 4.01 -13.33 6.60
C GLU A 361 2.77 -12.56 6.17
N PHE A 362 1.76 -12.50 7.05
CA PHE A 362 0.57 -11.71 6.77
C PHE A 362 0.92 -10.23 6.64
N PRO A 363 0.25 -9.51 5.73
CA PRO A 363 0.54 -8.11 5.45
C PRO A 363 -0.09 -7.20 6.49
N ILE A 364 0.61 -6.99 7.59
CA ILE A 364 0.23 -5.97 8.56
C ILE A 364 1.07 -4.75 8.30
N ASP A 365 0.39 -3.70 7.85
CA ASP A 365 1.00 -2.40 7.68
C ASP A 365 1.18 -1.77 9.06
N GLU A 366 2.39 -1.84 9.62
CA GLU A 366 2.71 -1.22 10.91
C GLU A 366 2.64 0.32 10.85
N ASP A 367 2.71 0.92 9.65
CA ASP A 367 2.62 2.37 9.47
C ASP A 367 1.16 2.85 9.43
N THR A 368 0.22 1.95 9.15
CA THR A 368 -1.22 2.24 9.21
C THR A 368 -1.96 1.16 10.00
N PRO A 369 -1.68 1.01 11.30
CA PRO A 369 -2.26 -0.05 12.09
C PRO A 369 -3.76 0.18 12.20
N ARG A 370 -4.54 -0.80 11.75
CA ARG A 370 -5.99 -0.75 11.91
C ARG A 370 -6.43 -1.94 12.77
N PRO A 371 -7.12 -1.69 13.91
CA PRO A 371 -7.59 -2.73 14.82
C PRO A 371 -8.82 -3.39 14.20
N VAL A 372 -8.61 -4.09 13.11
CA VAL A 372 -9.66 -4.65 12.24
C VAL A 372 -9.48 -6.15 12.16
N ILE A 373 -10.56 -6.83 11.83
CA ILE A 373 -10.45 -8.22 11.41
C ILE A 373 -10.17 -8.22 9.91
N PRO A 374 -9.08 -8.86 9.48
CA PRO A 374 -8.71 -8.89 8.08
C PRO A 374 -9.77 -9.54 7.19
N VAL A 375 -9.80 -9.15 5.91
CA VAL A 375 -10.75 -9.73 4.94
C VAL A 375 -10.49 -11.21 4.69
N TRP A 376 -9.28 -11.71 4.93
CA TRP A 376 -8.96 -13.11 4.71
C TRP A 376 -9.50 -14.02 5.80
N THR A 377 -9.77 -13.47 7.00
CA THR A 377 -10.12 -14.25 8.19
C THR A 377 -11.34 -15.14 7.94
N THR A 378 -12.41 -14.58 7.35
CA THR A 378 -13.66 -15.31 7.11
C THR A 378 -13.57 -16.27 5.93
N GLY A 379 -12.92 -15.86 4.84
CA GLY A 379 -12.63 -16.74 3.70
C GLY A 379 -11.75 -17.94 4.07
N LEU A 380 -10.69 -17.74 4.87
CA LEU A 380 -9.84 -18.84 5.34
C LEU A 380 -10.57 -19.75 6.33
N HIS A 381 -11.44 -19.22 7.18
CA HIS A 381 -12.30 -20.05 8.02
C HIS A 381 -13.20 -20.97 7.16
N ARG A 382 -13.83 -20.43 6.11
CA ARG A 382 -14.61 -21.23 5.15
C ARG A 382 -13.76 -22.29 4.46
N GLY A 383 -12.55 -21.90 4.01
CA GLY A 383 -11.59 -22.82 3.42
C GLY A 383 -11.25 -23.98 4.36
N GLY A 384 -10.97 -23.68 5.63
CA GLY A 384 -10.77 -24.66 6.69
C GLY A 384 -11.94 -25.64 6.84
N ARG A 385 -13.17 -25.11 6.89
CA ARG A 385 -14.38 -25.94 6.95
C ARG A 385 -14.56 -26.81 5.72
N TRP A 386 -14.29 -26.30 4.52
CA TRP A 386 -14.39 -27.08 3.30
C TRP A 386 -13.34 -28.18 3.21
N LEU A 387 -12.12 -27.95 3.70
CA LEU A 387 -11.07 -28.97 3.84
C LEU A 387 -11.53 -30.10 4.78
N LEU A 388 -12.13 -29.74 5.93
CA LEU A 388 -12.65 -30.69 6.92
C LEU A 388 -13.83 -31.52 6.38
N GLU A 389 -14.76 -30.88 5.67
CA GLU A 389 -15.87 -31.56 5.00
C GLU A 389 -15.37 -32.53 3.91
N ASP A 390 -14.41 -32.11 3.07
CA ASP A 390 -13.79 -32.97 2.06
C ASP A 390 -13.05 -34.14 2.70
N ALA A 391 -12.33 -33.90 3.80
CA ALA A 391 -11.70 -34.96 4.59
C ALA A 391 -12.75 -35.97 5.06
N GLY A 392 -13.88 -35.52 5.63
CA GLY A 392 -14.98 -36.40 6.05
C GLY A 392 -15.55 -37.26 4.92
N HIS A 393 -15.76 -36.67 3.73
CA HIS A 393 -16.22 -37.41 2.55
C HIS A 393 -15.20 -38.47 2.10
N ARG A 394 -13.90 -38.13 2.10
CA ARG A 394 -12.83 -39.07 1.75
C ARG A 394 -12.70 -40.22 2.74
N ILE A 395 -12.85 -39.93 4.04
CA ILE A 395 -12.92 -40.96 5.09
C ILE A 395 -14.07 -41.92 4.82
N ALA A 396 -15.25 -41.41 4.48
CA ALA A 396 -16.41 -42.24 4.14
C ALA A 396 -16.21 -43.07 2.86
N ALA A 397 -15.47 -42.54 1.88
CA ALA A 397 -15.13 -43.22 0.64
C ALA A 397 -13.97 -44.23 0.77
N GLY A 398 -13.28 -44.26 1.91
CA GLY A 398 -12.11 -45.12 2.14
C GLY A 398 -10.77 -44.54 1.65
N ASP A 399 -10.76 -43.30 1.15
CA ASP A 399 -9.55 -42.59 0.74
C ASP A 399 -8.87 -41.93 1.97
N ILE A 400 -8.13 -42.73 2.73
CA ILE A 400 -7.50 -42.25 3.96
C ILE A 400 -6.34 -41.30 3.69
N ASP A 401 -5.52 -41.56 2.67
CA ASP A 401 -4.38 -40.71 2.36
C ASP A 401 -4.83 -39.30 1.92
N GLY A 402 -5.85 -39.22 1.06
CA GLY A 402 -6.46 -37.94 0.69
C GLY A 402 -7.08 -37.22 1.88
N ALA A 403 -7.78 -37.93 2.78
CA ALA A 403 -8.32 -37.34 4.00
C ALA A 403 -7.22 -36.80 4.92
N VAL A 404 -6.13 -37.55 5.12
CA VAL A 404 -4.96 -37.12 5.90
C VAL A 404 -4.32 -35.88 5.27
N GLY A 405 -4.22 -35.81 3.93
CA GLY A 405 -3.72 -34.63 3.23
C GLY A 405 -4.54 -33.37 3.49
N ARG A 406 -5.88 -33.48 3.53
CA ARG A 406 -6.78 -32.36 3.86
C ARG A 406 -6.66 -31.94 5.32
N LEU A 407 -6.62 -32.91 6.25
CA LEU A 407 -6.44 -32.65 7.69
C LEU A 407 -5.09 -31.98 7.99
N ASP A 408 -4.02 -32.46 7.35
CA ASP A 408 -2.68 -31.88 7.44
C ASP A 408 -2.68 -30.42 6.98
N THR A 409 -3.32 -30.13 5.85
CA THR A 409 -3.46 -28.76 5.30
C THR A 409 -4.27 -27.87 6.23
N THR A 410 -5.37 -28.36 6.82
CA THR A 410 -6.15 -27.61 7.81
C THR A 410 -5.29 -27.21 9.02
N ILE A 411 -4.43 -28.11 9.52
CA ILE A 411 -3.55 -27.85 10.66
C ILE A 411 -2.42 -26.89 10.27
N ALA A 412 -1.86 -27.01 9.07
CA ALA A 412 -0.85 -26.10 8.55
C ALA A 412 -1.40 -24.66 8.42
N LEU A 413 -2.57 -24.49 7.78
CA LEU A 413 -3.26 -23.20 7.71
C LEU A 413 -3.56 -22.62 9.09
N ALA A 414 -4.01 -23.44 10.04
CA ALA A 414 -4.20 -22.99 11.43
C ALA A 414 -2.89 -22.57 12.11
N ALA A 415 -1.77 -23.21 11.79
CA ALA A 415 -0.46 -22.81 12.29
C ALA A 415 -0.02 -21.47 11.69
N ASP A 416 -0.25 -21.24 10.41
CA ASP A 416 0.04 -19.97 9.74
C ASP A 416 -0.82 -18.84 10.29
N LEU A 417 -2.13 -19.06 10.45
CA LEU A 417 -3.03 -18.10 11.11
C LEU A 417 -2.61 -17.79 12.56
N SER A 418 -1.95 -18.74 13.25
CA SER A 418 -1.47 -18.52 14.62
C SER A 418 -0.30 -17.53 14.74
N THR A 419 0.32 -17.15 13.61
CA THR A 419 1.35 -16.11 13.58
C THR A 419 0.79 -14.74 13.23
N SER A 420 -0.50 -14.64 12.92
CA SER A 420 -1.18 -13.38 12.65
C SER A 420 -1.35 -12.56 13.95
N PRO A 421 -1.17 -11.22 13.92
CA PRO A 421 -1.44 -10.33 15.05
C PRO A 421 -2.93 -10.17 15.34
N HIS A 422 -3.82 -10.69 14.50
CA HIS A 422 -5.26 -10.52 14.65
C HIS A 422 -5.86 -11.63 15.53
N LEU A 423 -6.49 -11.24 16.63
CA LEU A 423 -7.05 -12.18 17.60
C LEU A 423 -8.15 -13.10 17.01
N ALA A 424 -8.84 -12.65 15.95
CA ALA A 424 -9.82 -13.47 15.24
C ALA A 424 -9.19 -14.66 14.50
N ASP A 425 -7.99 -14.47 13.94
CA ASP A 425 -7.25 -15.55 13.26
C ASP A 425 -6.85 -16.63 14.26
N ALA A 426 -6.49 -16.25 15.50
CA ALA A 426 -6.23 -17.21 16.59
C ALA A 426 -7.48 -18.01 17.00
N LEU A 427 -8.67 -17.39 17.00
CA LEU A 427 -9.94 -18.08 17.27
C LEU A 427 -10.26 -19.12 16.20
N ILE A 428 -10.10 -18.76 14.93
CA ILE A 428 -10.34 -19.64 13.79
C ILE A 428 -9.32 -20.79 13.77
N ALA A 429 -8.04 -20.48 13.97
CA ALA A 429 -6.98 -21.49 14.05
C ALA A 429 -7.29 -22.56 15.12
N HIS A 430 -7.82 -22.13 16.28
CA HIS A 430 -8.24 -23.04 17.35
C HIS A 430 -9.41 -23.93 16.90
N GLU A 431 -10.48 -23.36 16.36
CA GLU A 431 -11.66 -24.14 15.92
C GLU A 431 -11.28 -25.16 14.84
N MET A 432 -10.57 -24.70 13.80
CA MET A 432 -10.10 -25.55 12.71
C MET A 432 -9.28 -26.74 13.21
N THR A 433 -8.35 -26.49 14.13
CA THR A 433 -7.51 -27.55 14.71
C THR A 433 -8.33 -28.50 15.58
N THR A 434 -9.28 -27.98 16.35
CA THR A 434 -10.16 -28.79 17.21
C THR A 434 -11.02 -29.74 16.37
N ASP A 435 -11.58 -29.25 15.27
CA ASP A 435 -12.41 -30.07 14.39
C ASP A 435 -11.57 -31.07 13.58
N ALA A 436 -10.37 -30.68 13.13
CA ALA A 436 -9.42 -31.62 12.54
C ALA A 436 -9.08 -32.76 13.52
N MET A 437 -8.83 -32.42 14.78
CA MET A 437 -8.52 -33.40 15.83
C MET A 437 -9.66 -34.39 16.09
N LYS A 438 -10.92 -33.97 16.00
CA LYS A 438 -12.08 -34.89 16.12
C LYS A 438 -12.07 -35.94 15.01
N LEU A 439 -11.79 -35.54 13.76
CA LEU A 439 -11.69 -36.47 12.63
C LEU A 439 -10.48 -37.40 12.75
N ILE A 440 -9.33 -36.86 13.17
CA ILE A 440 -8.12 -37.66 13.45
C ILE A 440 -8.41 -38.69 14.55
N ALA A 441 -9.17 -38.33 15.59
CA ALA A 441 -9.54 -39.26 16.66
C ALA A 441 -10.37 -40.44 16.17
N GLY A 442 -11.39 -40.18 15.34
CA GLY A 442 -12.18 -41.25 14.74
C GLY A 442 -11.32 -42.19 13.89
N LEU A 443 -10.42 -41.63 13.07
CA LEU A 443 -9.49 -42.44 12.27
C LEU A 443 -8.50 -43.26 13.11
N ASP A 444 -8.02 -42.69 14.22
CA ASP A 444 -7.12 -43.36 15.14
C ASP A 444 -7.79 -44.50 15.90
N GLU A 445 -9.02 -44.27 16.41
CA GLU A 445 -9.83 -45.25 17.14
C GLU A 445 -10.25 -46.42 16.25
N ASP A 446 -10.53 -46.16 14.97
CA ASP A 446 -10.82 -47.18 13.97
C ASP A 446 -9.56 -47.90 13.44
N GLU A 447 -8.37 -47.59 13.97
CA GLU A 447 -7.07 -48.12 13.52
C GLU A 447 -6.80 -47.88 12.01
N ARG A 448 -7.31 -46.78 11.46
CA ARG A 448 -7.19 -46.42 10.03
C ARG A 448 -5.96 -45.57 9.73
N LEU A 449 -5.31 -45.00 10.73
CA LEU A 449 -4.07 -44.22 10.58
C LEU A 449 -2.83 -45.11 10.64
N ASP A 450 -2.12 -45.22 9.52
CA ASP A 450 -0.80 -45.83 9.49
C ASP A 450 0.29 -44.92 10.10
N ASP A 451 1.49 -45.48 10.28
CA ASP A 451 2.61 -44.75 10.88
C ASP A 451 3.06 -43.54 10.07
N ALA A 452 2.89 -43.56 8.74
CA ALA A 452 3.29 -42.46 7.88
C ALA A 452 2.34 -41.26 8.05
N ALA A 453 1.03 -41.53 8.04
CA ALA A 453 -0.01 -40.56 8.32
C ALA A 453 0.13 -39.95 9.72
N ARG A 454 0.37 -40.77 10.75
CA ARG A 454 0.63 -40.29 12.13
C ARG A 454 1.83 -39.36 12.18
N ARG A 455 2.96 -39.74 11.56
CA ARG A 455 4.17 -38.92 11.52
C ARG A 455 3.93 -37.60 10.80
N ARG A 456 3.23 -37.61 9.67
CA ARG A 456 2.89 -36.41 8.90
C ARG A 456 2.09 -35.42 9.76
N LEU A 457 0.95 -35.86 10.29
CA LEU A 457 0.10 -35.03 11.17
C LEU A 457 0.85 -34.52 12.40
N LEU A 458 1.73 -35.34 12.98
CA LEU A 458 2.54 -34.94 14.14
C LEU A 458 3.56 -33.84 13.80
N VAL A 459 4.19 -33.90 12.62
CA VAL A 459 5.13 -32.87 12.16
C VAL A 459 4.41 -31.53 12.07
N THR A 460 3.25 -31.50 11.42
CA THR A 460 2.47 -30.28 11.25
C THR A 460 1.90 -29.78 12.58
N LEU A 461 1.34 -30.64 13.44
CA LEU A 461 0.89 -30.22 14.78
C LEU A 461 2.01 -29.62 15.65
N ARG A 462 3.28 -29.99 15.41
CA ARG A 462 4.41 -29.45 16.17
C ARG A 462 4.73 -28.00 15.82
N THR A 463 4.29 -27.48 14.67
CA THR A 463 4.46 -26.06 14.31
C THR A 463 3.64 -25.15 15.23
N ILE A 464 2.47 -25.62 15.70
CA ILE A 464 1.64 -24.90 16.68
C ILE A 464 2.29 -24.97 18.07
N LYS A 465 2.69 -23.83 18.62
CA LYS A 465 3.36 -23.72 19.91
C LYS A 465 2.41 -24.09 21.06
N ALA A 466 2.79 -25.03 21.92
CA ALA A 466 1.95 -25.41 23.07
C ALA A 466 1.97 -24.36 24.21
N SER A 467 2.97 -23.48 24.25
CA SER A 467 3.10 -22.40 25.24
C SER A 467 2.09 -21.27 25.03
N ASP A 468 1.75 -21.04 23.76
CA ASP A 468 0.74 -20.09 23.33
C ASP A 468 0.00 -20.70 22.13
N PRO A 469 -0.90 -21.67 22.37
CA PRO A 469 -1.58 -22.36 21.30
C PRO A 469 -2.37 -21.36 20.47
N PHE A 470 -2.20 -21.43 19.15
CA PHE A 470 -2.86 -20.57 18.18
C PHE A 470 -2.51 -19.07 18.29
N GLY A 471 -1.48 -18.69 19.07
CA GLY A 471 -1.03 -17.31 19.17
C GLY A 471 -1.90 -16.40 20.02
N TYR A 472 -2.82 -16.92 20.84
CA TYR A 472 -3.78 -16.11 21.60
C TYR A 472 -3.17 -14.93 22.36
N ARG A 473 -2.05 -15.13 23.08
CA ARG A 473 -1.42 -14.03 23.82
C ARG A 473 -0.75 -13.05 22.87
N GLN A 474 0.02 -13.57 21.91
CA GLN A 474 0.71 -12.74 20.93
C GLN A 474 -0.29 -11.86 20.16
N SER A 475 -1.35 -12.45 19.59
CA SER A 475 -2.36 -11.71 18.83
C SER A 475 -3.16 -10.74 19.71
N ALA A 476 -3.44 -11.07 20.98
CA ALA A 476 -4.10 -10.12 21.89
C ALA A 476 -3.20 -8.91 22.22
N ASP A 477 -1.90 -9.14 22.42
CA ASP A 477 -0.92 -8.07 22.68
C ASP A 477 -0.67 -7.22 21.43
N ASP A 478 -0.57 -7.83 20.25
CA ASP A 478 -0.45 -7.12 18.99
C ASP A 478 -1.71 -6.34 18.63
N SER A 479 -2.90 -6.95 18.78
CA SER A 479 -4.17 -6.24 18.58
C SER A 479 -4.31 -5.04 19.52
N ARG A 480 -3.82 -5.15 20.76
CA ARG A 480 -3.76 -4.01 21.70
C ARG A 480 -2.82 -2.92 21.21
N ARG A 481 -1.62 -3.28 20.74
CA ARG A 481 -0.63 -2.33 20.18
C ARG A 481 -1.21 -1.59 18.98
N LEU A 482 -1.83 -2.31 18.04
CA LEU A 482 -2.47 -1.72 16.85
C LEU A 482 -3.60 -0.75 17.24
N LEU A 483 -4.43 -1.13 18.22
CA LEU A 483 -5.52 -0.30 18.70
C LEU A 483 -5.02 0.95 19.45
N ASP A 484 -3.97 0.83 20.25
CA ASP A 484 -3.35 1.94 20.97
C ASP A 484 -2.77 2.97 19.99
N GLN A 485 -2.01 2.51 19.00
CA GLN A 485 -1.45 3.36 17.96
C GLN A 485 -2.56 4.06 17.16
N TRP A 486 -3.62 3.33 16.75
CA TRP A 486 -4.80 3.92 16.12
C TRP A 486 -5.42 5.05 16.95
N CYS A 487 -5.63 4.80 18.25
CA CYS A 487 -6.23 5.78 19.14
C CYS A 487 -5.35 7.04 19.24
N SER A 488 -4.02 6.87 19.25
CA SER A 488 -3.07 7.98 19.29
C SER A 488 -3.07 8.83 18.01
N GLU A 489 -3.17 8.19 16.83
CA GLU A 489 -3.13 8.86 15.53
C GLU A 489 -4.38 9.68 15.24
N THR A 490 -5.53 9.24 15.76
CA THR A 490 -6.80 9.89 15.46
C THR A 490 -7.08 11.14 16.32
N GLU A 491 -6.15 11.53 17.20
CA GLU A 491 -6.31 12.59 18.22
C GLU A 491 -7.61 12.48 19.03
N ARG A 492 -8.20 11.28 19.05
CA ARG A 492 -9.45 11.06 19.76
C ARG A 492 -9.09 10.89 21.21
N PRO A 493 -9.72 11.65 22.12
CA PRO A 493 -9.52 11.44 23.54
C PRO A 493 -9.78 9.95 23.77
N THR A 494 -8.75 9.24 24.24
CA THR A 494 -8.85 7.83 24.60
C THR A 494 -10.01 7.72 25.59
N MET A 495 -11.21 7.39 25.08
CA MET A 495 -12.45 7.24 25.87
C MET A 495 -12.41 6.00 26.78
N ILE A 496 -11.19 5.50 27.03
CA ILE A 496 -10.88 4.30 27.76
C ILE A 496 -9.65 4.64 28.60
N GLU A 497 -9.81 4.64 29.93
CA GLU A 497 -8.70 4.84 30.87
C GLU A 497 -7.58 3.79 30.68
N SER A 498 -7.94 2.61 30.16
CA SER A 498 -7.00 1.55 29.78
C SER A 498 -7.65 0.56 28.80
N LEU A 499 -6.98 0.24 27.69
CA LEU A 499 -7.42 -0.84 26.80
C LEU A 499 -7.54 -2.18 27.55
N PRO A 500 -8.52 -3.04 27.22
CA PRO A 500 -8.68 -4.32 27.89
C PRO A 500 -7.43 -5.19 27.77
N THR A 501 -7.18 -5.97 28.81
CA THR A 501 -6.03 -6.89 28.85
C THR A 501 -6.42 -8.32 28.47
N ASP A 502 -7.70 -8.67 28.64
CA ASP A 502 -8.25 -9.92 28.17
C ASP A 502 -8.68 -9.82 26.70
N GLY A 503 -8.69 -10.97 26.01
CA GLY A 503 -8.99 -11.00 24.59
C GLY A 503 -10.47 -10.70 24.26
N ASP A 504 -11.41 -11.01 25.17
CA ASP A 504 -12.84 -10.77 24.90
C ASP A 504 -13.10 -9.26 24.90
N GLY A 505 -12.54 -8.56 25.89
CA GLY A 505 -12.51 -7.10 25.92
C GLY A 505 -11.76 -6.51 24.72
N MET A 506 -10.70 -7.16 24.21
CA MET A 506 -10.00 -6.67 23.02
C MET A 506 -10.87 -6.71 21.76
N LEU A 507 -11.59 -7.82 21.53
CA LEU A 507 -12.54 -7.91 20.42
C LEU A 507 -13.69 -6.90 20.57
N PHE A 508 -14.11 -6.63 21.82
CA PHE A 508 -15.09 -5.60 22.12
C PHE A 508 -14.57 -4.22 21.73
N ALA A 509 -13.34 -3.90 22.15
CA ALA A 509 -12.71 -2.63 21.84
C ALA A 509 -12.52 -2.45 20.33
N ILE A 510 -12.09 -3.49 19.61
CA ILE A 510 -12.03 -3.50 18.14
C ILE A 510 -13.40 -3.13 17.53
N ALA A 511 -14.47 -3.81 17.92
CA ALA A 511 -15.82 -3.54 17.41
C ALA A 511 -16.35 -2.15 17.82
N PHE A 512 -16.00 -1.67 19.02
CA PHE A 512 -16.34 -0.34 19.53
C PHE A 512 -15.67 0.77 18.70
N HIS A 513 -14.41 0.57 18.30
CA HIS A 513 -13.65 1.57 17.55
C HIS A 513 -13.92 1.59 16.04
N GLU A 514 -14.47 0.52 15.48
CA GLU A 514 -14.81 0.45 14.05
C GLU A 514 -15.84 1.53 13.63
N MET A 515 -16.84 1.79 14.47
CA MET A 515 -17.93 2.75 14.17
C MET A 515 -17.63 4.18 14.63
N ASN A 516 -16.45 4.42 15.21
CA ASN A 516 -16.05 5.74 15.63
C ASN A 516 -15.73 6.68 14.44
N LEU A 517 -15.85 6.23 13.19
CA LEU A 517 -15.45 7.02 12.01
C LEU A 517 -16.46 8.15 11.70
N ASP A 518 -15.92 9.26 11.20
CA ASP A 518 -16.63 10.53 10.95
C ASP A 518 -18.00 10.31 10.26
N PRO A 519 -19.13 10.81 10.80
CA PRO A 519 -20.44 10.61 10.18
C PRO A 519 -20.55 11.17 8.75
N GLU A 520 -19.67 12.11 8.36
CA GLU A 520 -19.57 12.63 6.99
C GLU A 520 -18.62 11.82 6.08
N ALA A 521 -17.78 10.95 6.65
CA ALA A 521 -16.88 10.07 5.92
C ALA A 521 -17.15 8.61 6.32
N PRO A 522 -17.89 7.83 5.50
CA PRO A 522 -18.17 6.44 5.83
C PRO A 522 -16.87 5.72 6.19
N PRO A 523 -16.91 4.77 7.13
CA PRO A 523 -15.71 4.09 7.58
C PRO A 523 -14.96 3.58 6.35
N ALA A 524 -13.63 3.71 6.34
CA ALA A 524 -12.85 3.33 5.16
C ALA A 524 -13.09 1.86 4.80
N HIS A 525 -13.38 1.01 5.80
CA HIS A 525 -13.61 -0.43 5.69
C HIS A 525 -14.84 -0.85 6.52
N CYS A 526 -15.47 -1.95 6.14
CA CYS A 526 -16.70 -2.45 6.74
C CYS A 526 -16.43 -3.85 7.29
N TRP A 527 -16.38 -4.06 8.61
CA TRP A 527 -16.23 -5.41 9.18
C TRP A 527 -16.91 -5.59 10.54
N PRO A 528 -17.75 -6.63 10.77
CA PRO A 528 -18.09 -7.66 9.82
C PRO A 528 -19.05 -7.11 8.78
N LEU A 529 -18.80 -7.46 7.51
CA LEU A 529 -19.88 -7.54 6.54
C LEU A 529 -20.89 -8.59 7.05
N PRO A 530 -22.17 -8.52 6.67
CA PRO A 530 -23.15 -9.54 7.07
C PRO A 530 -22.68 -10.98 6.82
N ILE A 531 -21.95 -11.18 5.72
CA ILE A 531 -21.35 -12.46 5.34
C ILE A 531 -20.23 -12.93 6.30
N ASP A 532 -19.55 -12.00 6.98
CA ASP A 532 -18.50 -12.33 7.95
C ASP A 532 -19.11 -12.76 9.28
N VAL A 533 -20.20 -12.10 9.70
CA VAL A 533 -20.97 -12.51 10.89
C VAL A 533 -21.46 -13.95 10.75
N GLU A 534 -21.98 -14.29 9.57
CA GLU A 534 -22.44 -15.64 9.27
C GLU A 534 -21.29 -16.64 9.28
N ALA A 535 -20.15 -16.29 8.68
CA ALA A 535 -18.96 -17.15 8.67
C ALA A 535 -18.44 -17.45 10.07
N LEU A 536 -18.54 -16.49 10.99
CA LEU A 536 -18.02 -16.58 12.35
C LEU A 536 -19.11 -17.00 13.36
N HIS A 537 -20.27 -17.44 12.88
CA HIS A 537 -21.37 -17.87 13.73
C HIS A 537 -20.93 -19.01 14.67
N GLY A 538 -21.06 -18.79 15.98
CA GLY A 538 -20.65 -19.74 17.02
C GLY A 538 -19.24 -19.51 17.56
N LEU A 539 -18.39 -18.77 16.83
CA LEU A 539 -17.13 -18.25 17.33
C LEU A 539 -17.30 -16.93 18.06
N ILE A 540 -18.14 -16.06 17.49
CA ILE A 540 -18.45 -14.75 18.05
C ILE A 540 -19.96 -14.56 18.19
N ASP A 541 -20.38 -13.77 19.17
CA ASP A 541 -21.78 -13.36 19.35
C ASP A 541 -22.08 -12.11 18.51
N PRO A 542 -22.89 -12.22 17.45
CA PRO A 542 -23.27 -11.07 16.62
C PRO A 542 -23.97 -9.96 17.40
N ALA A 543 -24.73 -10.31 18.45
CA ALA A 543 -25.45 -9.34 19.26
C ALA A 543 -24.48 -8.50 20.09
N ALA A 544 -23.45 -9.13 20.67
CA ALA A 544 -22.40 -8.44 21.42
C ALA A 544 -21.57 -7.51 20.54
N ILE A 545 -21.29 -7.90 19.28
CA ILE A 545 -20.61 -7.03 18.30
C ILE A 545 -21.49 -5.83 17.93
N ALA A 546 -22.79 -6.06 17.69
CA ALA A 546 -23.73 -4.99 17.39
C ALA A 546 -23.88 -4.01 18.57
N GLU A 547 -23.89 -4.53 19.79
CA GLU A 547 -23.87 -3.74 21.03
C GLU A 547 -22.60 -2.90 21.15
N ALA A 548 -21.41 -3.50 21.00
CA ALA A 548 -20.13 -2.80 21.07
C ALA A 548 -20.06 -1.63 20.07
N ARG A 549 -20.50 -1.88 18.84
CA ARG A 549 -20.62 -0.87 17.78
C ARG A 549 -21.59 0.25 18.14
N GLN A 550 -22.72 -0.09 18.73
CA GLN A 550 -23.70 0.92 19.17
C GLN A 550 -23.12 1.79 20.28
N GLN A 551 -22.45 1.19 21.27
CA GLN A 551 -21.75 1.95 22.31
C GLN A 551 -20.68 2.87 21.71
N GLY A 552 -19.93 2.40 20.70
CA GLY A 552 -18.96 3.22 19.98
C GLY A 552 -19.58 4.47 19.33
N ARG A 553 -20.73 4.31 18.66
CA ARG A 553 -21.49 5.43 18.07
C ARG A 553 -22.01 6.38 19.15
N ASP A 554 -22.62 5.85 20.20
CA ASP A 554 -23.14 6.65 21.30
C ASP A 554 -22.03 7.48 21.96
N ALA A 555 -20.82 6.91 22.06
CA ALA A 555 -19.65 7.60 22.60
C ALA A 555 -19.15 8.73 21.67
N VAL A 556 -19.16 8.55 20.34
CA VAL A 556 -18.89 9.64 19.38
C VAL A 556 -19.89 10.76 19.58
N ASP A 557 -21.19 10.45 19.54
CA ASP A 557 -22.27 11.44 19.63
C ASP A 557 -22.20 12.21 20.96
N ALA A 558 -21.87 11.51 22.06
CA ALA A 558 -21.66 12.13 23.36
C ALA A 558 -20.43 13.06 23.38
N SER A 559 -19.32 12.66 22.76
CA SER A 559 -18.09 13.46 22.72
C SER A 559 -18.31 14.81 22.00
N GLN A 560 -19.16 14.83 20.98
CA GLN A 560 -19.53 16.05 20.24
C GLN A 560 -20.26 17.09 21.11
N VAL A 561 -20.90 16.65 22.21
CA VAL A 561 -21.57 17.52 23.19
C VAL A 561 -20.78 17.68 24.49
N GLY A 562 -19.51 17.26 24.51
CA GLY A 562 -18.63 17.36 25.67
C GLY A 562 -18.96 16.38 26.80
N VAL A 563 -19.61 15.25 26.48
CA VAL A 563 -19.90 14.15 27.42
C VAL A 563 -19.01 12.97 27.08
N GLU A 564 -18.32 12.44 28.09
CA GLU A 564 -17.50 11.24 27.94
C GLU A 564 -18.32 10.00 28.32
N ILE A 565 -18.43 9.04 27.40
CA ILE A 565 -18.98 7.71 27.66
C ILE A 565 -17.82 6.73 27.63
N GLY A 566 -17.53 6.12 28.78
CA GLY A 566 -16.52 5.07 28.87
C GLY A 566 -16.98 3.80 28.14
N MET A 567 -16.02 3.06 27.60
CA MET A 567 -16.29 1.71 27.10
C MET A 567 -16.66 0.78 28.26
N GLU A 568 -17.80 0.10 28.15
CA GLU A 568 -18.23 -0.94 29.10
C GLU A 568 -18.24 -2.29 28.38
N PRO A 569 -17.12 -3.05 28.40
CA PRO A 569 -17.03 -4.32 27.68
C PRO A 569 -18.14 -5.28 28.11
N SER A 570 -18.99 -5.64 27.17
CA SER A 570 -20.01 -6.66 27.37
C SER A 570 -19.33 -8.04 27.37
N PRO A 571 -19.41 -8.82 28.47
CA PRO A 571 -18.86 -10.15 28.47
C PRO A 571 -19.61 -11.03 27.46
N GLY A 572 -18.87 -11.84 26.70
CA GLY A 572 -19.47 -12.86 25.84
C GLY A 572 -19.42 -12.60 24.33
N ILE A 573 -18.55 -11.70 23.85
CA ILE A 573 -18.24 -11.68 22.41
C ILE A 573 -17.77 -13.06 21.95
N VAL A 574 -16.94 -13.74 22.73
CA VAL A 574 -16.54 -15.14 22.46
C VAL A 574 -17.24 -16.05 23.48
N PRO A 575 -17.79 -17.21 23.07
CA PRO A 575 -18.30 -18.19 24.02
C PRO A 575 -17.16 -18.74 24.91
N GLY A 576 -17.19 -18.37 26.19
CA GLY A 576 -16.12 -18.68 27.16
C GLY A 576 -14.88 -17.79 26.99
N THR A 577 -14.11 -17.62 28.07
CA THR A 577 -12.95 -16.71 28.04
C THR A 577 -11.83 -17.23 27.15
N ILE A 578 -11.13 -16.33 26.46
CA ILE A 578 -9.93 -16.67 25.68
C ILE A 578 -8.86 -17.39 26.52
N GLU A 579 -8.69 -17.03 27.79
CA GLU A 579 -7.72 -17.72 28.66
C GLU A 579 -8.12 -19.17 28.95
N GLN A 580 -9.42 -19.45 29.11
CA GLN A 580 -9.93 -20.81 29.24
C GLN A 580 -9.70 -21.60 27.95
N ARG A 581 -10.06 -21.03 26.80
CA ARG A 581 -9.82 -21.64 25.47
C ARG A 581 -8.35 -21.97 25.26
N ARG A 582 -7.45 -21.06 25.63
CA ARG A 582 -5.99 -21.25 25.55
C ARG A 582 -5.52 -22.40 26.43
N ALA A 583 -6.00 -22.49 27.68
CA ALA A 583 -5.64 -23.57 28.60
C ALA A 583 -6.12 -24.94 28.12
N ASP A 584 -7.35 -25.01 27.60
CA ASP A 584 -7.94 -26.22 27.04
C ASP A 584 -7.19 -26.67 25.79
N ALA A 585 -6.94 -25.74 24.85
CA ALA A 585 -6.14 -25.97 23.65
C ALA A 585 -4.73 -26.49 23.96
N ALA A 586 -4.03 -25.89 24.92
CA ALA A 586 -2.69 -26.31 25.31
C ALA A 586 -2.69 -27.75 25.87
N THR A 587 -3.76 -28.15 26.56
CA THR A 587 -3.91 -29.50 27.09
C THR A 587 -4.18 -30.50 25.97
N GLN A 588 -5.13 -30.20 25.09
CA GLN A 588 -5.46 -31.04 23.94
C GLN A 588 -4.26 -31.23 23.00
N LEU A 589 -3.54 -30.15 22.64
CA LEU A 589 -2.36 -30.23 21.78
C LEU A 589 -1.25 -31.12 22.37
N ARG A 590 -1.00 -31.05 23.69
CA ARG A 590 -0.01 -31.91 24.36
C ARG A 590 -0.43 -33.37 24.33
N GLU A 591 -1.72 -33.64 24.55
CA GLU A 591 -2.25 -35.00 24.50
C GLU A 591 -2.12 -35.59 23.10
N TRP A 592 -2.52 -34.86 22.07
CA TRP A 592 -2.43 -35.31 20.68
C TRP A 592 -1.00 -35.49 20.18
N LYS A 593 -0.09 -34.57 20.51
CA LYS A 593 1.34 -34.72 20.18
C LYS A 593 1.95 -35.98 20.79
N ARG A 594 1.49 -36.38 21.98
CA ARG A 594 1.90 -37.64 22.62
C ARG A 594 1.23 -38.84 21.97
N ARG A 595 -0.08 -38.76 21.68
CA ARG A 595 -0.87 -39.84 21.07
C ARG A 595 -0.38 -40.22 19.68
N LEU A 596 -0.04 -39.25 18.83
CA LEU A 596 0.50 -39.48 17.48
C LEU A 596 2.00 -39.84 17.47
N GLY A 597 2.71 -39.59 18.57
CA GLY A 597 4.14 -39.86 18.69
C GLY A 597 4.49 -41.22 19.31
N ASN A 598 3.52 -41.85 19.96
CA ASN A 598 3.60 -43.23 20.46
C ASN A 598 3.04 -44.18 19.41
#